data_AF-A0A7C1GB54-F1
#
_entry.id   AF-A0A7C1GB54-F1
#
_cell.length_a   1.000
_cell.length_b   1.000
_cell.length_c   1.000
_cell.angle_alpha   90.00
_cell.angle_beta   90.00
_cell.angle_gamma   90.00
#
_symmetry.space_group_name_H-M   'P 1'
#
loop_
_entity.id
_entity.type
_entity.pdbx_description
1 polymer ?
#
loop_
_entity_poly.entity_id
_entity_poly.type
_entity_poly.pdbx_seq_one_letter_code
_entity_poly.pdbx_strand_id
1 'polypeptide(L)'
;MASKGLWVEMLAQLILELEGYTVEKTRHALIVDGRPIAEIDLIAEKDGEKYYVEVKSGKISVTDIRQAYTNAKLAGGKPLIVARGFSDEAARITARELGIEVLLIPDYFHLIDTEEIMQIVEETVYLTLEKL
;
A
#
# COMPACT_ATOMS: atom_id res chain seq x y z
N MET A 1 14.03 7.15 13.99
CA MET A 1 12.91 7.72 13.21
C MET A 1 12.61 6.77 12.07
N ALA A 2 11.44 6.12 12.07
CA ALA A 2 10.99 5.36 10.90
C ALA A 2 10.80 6.35 9.73
N SER A 3 11.34 6.01 8.55
CA SER A 3 11.24 6.87 7.37
C SER A 3 9.76 7.01 6.97
N LYS A 4 9.39 8.15 6.37
CA LYS A 4 8.01 8.42 5.91
C LYS A 4 7.45 7.31 5.01
N GLY A 5 8.32 6.57 4.29
CA GLY A 5 7.94 5.41 3.48
C GLY A 5 7.47 4.22 4.31
N LEU A 6 8.17 3.89 5.40
CA LEU A 6 7.84 2.74 6.26
C LEU A 6 6.43 2.86 6.85
N TRP A 7 6.05 4.06 7.28
CA TRP A 7 4.70 4.30 7.83
C TRP A 7 3.59 4.08 6.79
N VAL A 8 3.83 4.45 5.54
CA VAL A 8 2.85 4.28 4.47
C VAL A 8 2.72 2.80 4.10
N GLU A 9 3.83 2.05 4.09
CA GLU A 9 3.79 0.59 3.91
C GLU A 9 3.01 -0.10 5.04
N MET A 10 3.18 0.33 6.30
CA MET A 10 2.40 -0.20 7.42
C MET A 10 0.90 0.10 7.27
N LEU A 11 0.57 1.33 6.87
CA LEU A 11 -0.82 1.72 6.63
C LEU A 11 -1.45 0.91 5.49
N ALA A 12 -0.68 0.66 4.43
CA ALA A 12 -1.12 -0.18 3.32
C ALA A 12 -1.38 -1.62 3.76
N GLN A 13 -0.54 -2.20 4.63
CA GLN A 13 -0.79 -3.53 5.20
C GLN A 13 -2.11 -3.57 5.97
N LEU A 14 -2.36 -2.58 6.83
CA LEU A 14 -3.63 -2.48 7.57
C LEU A 14 -4.84 -2.38 6.62
N ILE A 15 -4.77 -1.54 5.59
CA ILE A 15 -5.84 -1.42 4.59
C ILE A 15 -6.09 -2.77 3.90
N LEU A 16 -5.03 -3.47 3.49
CA LEU A 16 -5.13 -4.79 2.86
C LEU A 16 -5.79 -5.80 3.81
N GLU A 17 -5.40 -5.84 5.08
CA GLU A 17 -6.02 -6.72 6.08
C GLU A 17 -7.51 -6.40 6.29
N LEU A 18 -7.88 -5.12 6.35
CA LEU A 18 -9.28 -4.67 6.46
C LEU A 18 -10.11 -5.11 5.24
N GLU A 19 -9.51 -5.14 4.06
CA GLU A 19 -10.13 -5.64 2.82
C GLU A 19 -10.06 -7.18 2.70
N GLY A 20 -9.57 -7.88 3.71
CA GLY A 20 -9.54 -9.35 3.75
C GLY A 20 -8.38 -9.99 3.01
N TYR A 21 -7.32 -9.24 2.70
CA TYR A 21 -6.08 -9.80 2.16
C TYR A 21 -5.16 -10.27 3.30
N THR A 22 -4.38 -11.31 3.02
CA THR A 22 -3.24 -11.74 3.86
C THR A 22 -1.94 -11.25 3.25
N VAL A 23 -1.14 -10.46 3.98
CA VAL A 23 0.17 -10.01 3.51
C VAL A 23 1.21 -11.11 3.73
N GLU A 24 1.75 -11.68 2.65
CA GLU A 24 2.74 -12.77 2.69
C GLU A 24 4.18 -12.25 2.84
N LYS A 25 4.51 -11.14 2.16
CA LYS A 25 5.87 -10.59 2.09
C LYS A 25 5.87 -9.07 1.96
N THR A 26 6.92 -8.46 2.47
CA THR A 26 7.23 -7.03 2.32
C THR A 26 8.58 -6.87 1.60
N ARG A 27 8.75 -5.82 0.78
CA ARG A 27 10.00 -5.46 0.09
C ARG A 27 10.65 -6.63 -0.65
N HIS A 28 9.87 -7.23 -1.55
CA HIS A 28 10.27 -8.42 -2.27
C HIS A 28 10.99 -8.06 -3.57
N ALA A 29 12.25 -8.49 -3.72
CA ALA A 29 12.95 -8.39 -4.99
C ALA A 29 12.40 -9.40 -6.00
N LEU A 30 11.88 -8.91 -7.13
CA LEU A 30 11.48 -9.74 -8.27
C LEU A 30 12.72 -10.16 -9.06
N ILE A 31 13.00 -11.45 -9.08
CA ILE A 31 14.17 -12.04 -9.75
C ILE A 31 13.72 -12.76 -11.03
N VAL A 32 14.30 -12.36 -12.16
CA VAL A 32 14.14 -13.03 -13.46
C VAL A 32 15.54 -13.38 -13.98
N ASP A 33 15.75 -14.63 -14.38
CA ASP A 33 17.05 -15.16 -14.83
C ASP A 33 18.21 -14.84 -13.87
N GLY A 34 17.96 -14.93 -12.56
CA GLY A 34 18.95 -14.67 -11.52
C GLY A 34 19.30 -13.19 -11.30
N ARG A 35 18.61 -12.25 -11.97
CA ARG A 35 18.81 -10.82 -11.82
C ARG A 35 17.60 -10.16 -11.16
N PRO A 36 17.78 -9.28 -10.15
CA PRO A 36 16.70 -8.45 -9.65
C PRO A 36 16.32 -7.42 -10.72
N ILE A 37 15.05 -7.40 -11.11
CA ILE A 37 14.53 -6.50 -12.15
C ILE A 37 13.57 -5.45 -11.59
N ALA A 38 12.98 -5.71 -10.44
CA ALA A 38 12.08 -4.79 -9.74
C ALA A 38 12.05 -5.12 -8.24
N GLU A 39 11.61 -4.17 -7.44
CA GLU A 39 11.19 -4.37 -6.06
C GLU A 39 9.67 -4.25 -6.00
N ILE A 40 9.03 -5.13 -5.25
CA ILE A 40 7.59 -5.10 -4.97
C ILE A 40 7.43 -4.74 -3.49
N ASP A 41 6.66 -3.70 -3.19
CA ASP A 41 6.49 -3.23 -1.81
C ASP A 41 5.82 -4.30 -0.95
N LEU A 42 4.73 -4.91 -1.41
CA LEU A 42 4.03 -5.99 -0.70
C LEU A 42 3.55 -7.09 -1.66
N ILE A 43 3.52 -8.33 -1.17
CA ILE A 43 2.80 -9.44 -1.80
C ILE A 43 1.66 -9.83 -0.87
N ALA A 44 0.44 -9.81 -1.40
CA ALA A 44 -0.77 -10.13 -0.67
C ALA A 44 -1.56 -11.25 -1.36
N GLU A 45 -2.34 -11.99 -0.59
CA GLU A 45 -3.22 -13.06 -1.08
C GLU A 45 -4.65 -12.80 -0.64
N LYS A 46 -5.61 -13.04 -1.52
CA LYS A 46 -7.04 -13.03 -1.21
C LYS A 46 -7.77 -13.99 -2.14
N ASP A 47 -8.59 -14.86 -1.59
CA ASP A 47 -9.41 -15.84 -2.32
C ASP A 47 -8.60 -16.74 -3.28
N GLY A 48 -7.38 -17.12 -2.89
CA GLY A 48 -6.44 -17.94 -3.65
C GLY A 48 -5.65 -17.19 -4.73
N GLU A 49 -5.82 -15.87 -4.82
CA GLU A 49 -5.20 -15.03 -5.84
C GLU A 49 -4.08 -14.17 -5.24
N LYS A 50 -2.94 -14.11 -5.95
CA LYS A 50 -1.80 -13.30 -5.52
C LYS A 50 -1.79 -11.93 -6.15
N TYR A 51 -1.62 -10.93 -5.29
CA TYR A 51 -1.56 -9.51 -5.62
C TYR A 51 -0.16 -8.97 -5.34
N TYR A 52 0.37 -8.24 -6.30
CA TYR A 52 1.64 -7.54 -6.22
C TYR A 52 1.32 -6.06 -6.03
N VAL A 53 1.55 -5.60 -4.80
CA VAL A 53 1.07 -4.30 -4.33
C VAL A 53 2.19 -3.27 -4.44
N GLU A 54 1.90 -2.15 -5.10
CA GLU A 54 2.70 -0.94 -5.08
C GLU A 54 2.10 0.06 -4.10
N VAL A 55 2.91 0.63 -3.22
CA VAL A 55 2.49 1.57 -2.18
C VAL A 55 3.04 2.95 -2.47
N LYS A 56 2.14 3.92 -2.66
CA LYS A 56 2.52 5.32 -2.92
C LYS A 56 2.03 6.24 -1.81
N SER A 57 2.96 7.01 -1.25
CA SER A 57 2.67 7.99 -0.19
C SER A 57 1.84 9.20 -0.65
N GLY A 58 1.63 9.36 -1.97
CA GLY A 58 0.95 10.50 -2.57
C GLY A 58 -0.05 10.07 -3.64
N LYS A 59 -0.32 11.00 -4.57
CA LYS A 59 -1.16 10.72 -5.74
C LYS A 59 -0.39 9.92 -6.78
N ILE A 60 -1.04 9.01 -7.48
CA ILE A 60 -0.45 8.17 -8.53
C ILE A 60 -0.68 8.73 -9.93
N SER A 61 0.35 8.64 -10.76
CA SER A 61 0.33 9.01 -12.16
C SER A 61 0.09 7.82 -13.08
N VAL A 62 -0.13 8.08 -14.37
CA VAL A 62 -0.18 7.04 -15.42
C VAL A 62 1.09 6.18 -15.44
N THR A 63 2.26 6.78 -15.18
CA THR A 63 3.54 6.07 -15.14
C THR A 63 3.59 5.07 -13.99
N ASP A 64 3.16 5.49 -12.79
CA ASP A 64 3.13 4.61 -11.62
C ASP A 64 2.21 3.40 -11.86
N ILE A 65 1.05 3.63 -12.47
CA ILE A 65 0.06 2.60 -12.81
C ILE A 65 0.65 1.58 -13.79
N ARG A 66 1.32 2.05 -14.85
CA ARG A 66 1.95 1.18 -15.84
C ARG A 66 3.12 0.38 -15.23
N GLN A 67 3.88 0.98 -14.32
CA GLN A 67 4.95 0.30 -13.60
C GLN A 67 4.38 -0.82 -12.72
N ALA A 68 3.38 -0.53 -11.89
CA ALA A 68 2.73 -1.53 -11.04
C ALA A 68 2.15 -2.69 -11.88
N TYR A 69 1.46 -2.37 -12.98
CA TYR A 69 0.95 -3.37 -13.92
C TYR A 69 2.05 -4.27 -14.46
N THR A 70 3.12 -3.68 -14.98
CA THR A 70 4.21 -4.40 -15.64
C THR A 70 4.93 -5.29 -14.63
N ASN A 71 5.21 -4.77 -13.43
CA ASN A 71 5.88 -5.52 -12.37
C ASN A 71 5.03 -6.72 -11.92
N ALA A 72 3.74 -6.53 -11.70
CA ALA A 72 2.83 -7.62 -11.33
C ALA A 72 2.74 -8.70 -12.42
N LYS A 73 2.69 -8.28 -13.70
CA LYS A 73 2.68 -9.21 -14.84
C LYS A 73 3.96 -10.02 -14.94
N LEU A 74 5.12 -9.39 -14.75
CA LEU A 74 6.41 -10.08 -14.74
C LEU A 74 6.53 -11.06 -13.56
N ALA A 75 5.86 -10.77 -12.45
CA ALA A 75 5.81 -11.64 -11.29
C ALA A 75 4.72 -12.75 -11.38
N GLY A 76 3.83 -12.69 -12.37
CA GLY A 76 2.81 -13.71 -12.61
C GLY A 76 1.54 -13.57 -11.77
N GLY A 77 1.20 -12.37 -11.26
CA GLY A 77 -0.05 -12.15 -10.52
C GLY A 77 -0.78 -10.87 -10.89
N LYS A 78 -1.68 -10.44 -10.00
CA LYS A 78 -2.55 -9.28 -10.20
C LYS A 78 -1.91 -8.02 -9.62
N PRO A 79 -1.94 -6.88 -10.33
CA PRO A 79 -1.49 -5.62 -9.76
C PRO A 79 -2.53 -5.07 -8.79
N LEU A 80 -2.07 -4.44 -7.71
CA LEU A 80 -2.88 -3.64 -6.80
C LEU A 80 -2.06 -2.42 -6.39
N ILE A 81 -2.72 -1.27 -6.19
CA ILE A 81 -2.04 -0.05 -5.74
C ILE A 81 -2.72 0.49 -4.49
N VAL A 82 -1.93 0.85 -3.48
CA VAL A 82 -2.41 1.63 -2.33
C VAL A 82 -1.83 3.04 -2.42
N ALA A 83 -2.70 4.06 -2.45
CA ALA A 83 -2.28 5.44 -2.70
C ALA A 83 -3.17 6.49 -2.01
N ARG A 84 -2.78 7.77 -2.05
CA ARG A 84 -3.64 8.87 -1.54
C ARG A 84 -4.62 9.45 -2.55
N GLY A 85 -4.56 9.02 -3.81
CA GLY A 85 -5.43 9.53 -4.88
C GLY A 85 -4.79 9.40 -6.25
N PHE A 86 -5.50 9.87 -7.28
CA PHE A 86 -4.98 9.98 -8.64
C PHE A 86 -4.41 11.39 -8.89
N SER A 87 -3.36 11.51 -9.69
CA SER A 87 -2.79 12.81 -10.09
C SER A 87 -3.77 13.62 -10.94
N ASP A 88 -4.50 12.92 -11.80
CA ASP A 88 -5.44 13.44 -12.78
C ASP A 88 -6.41 12.33 -13.24
N GLU A 89 -7.34 12.70 -14.11
CA GLU A 89 -8.34 11.80 -14.66
C GLU A 89 -7.72 10.74 -15.60
N ALA A 90 -6.62 11.04 -16.28
CA ALA A 90 -5.97 10.09 -17.17
C ALA A 90 -5.36 8.92 -16.40
N ALA A 91 -4.80 9.17 -15.21
CA ALA A 91 -4.36 8.14 -14.29
C ALA A 91 -5.54 7.24 -13.88
N ARG A 92 -6.66 7.82 -13.45
CA ARG A 92 -7.86 7.05 -13.05
C ARG A 92 -8.39 6.16 -14.18
N ILE A 93 -8.51 6.72 -15.38
CA ILE A 93 -8.95 5.97 -16.56
C ILE A 93 -7.95 4.83 -16.85
N THR A 94 -6.64 5.10 -16.81
CA THR A 94 -5.63 4.08 -17.10
C THR A 94 -5.71 2.90 -16.13
N ALA A 95 -5.86 3.14 -14.83
CA ALA A 95 -6.01 2.07 -13.84
C ALA A 95 -7.24 1.21 -14.15
N ARG A 96 -8.38 1.83 -14.45
CA ARG A 96 -9.62 1.13 -14.82
C ARG A 96 -9.46 0.29 -16.07
N GLU A 97 -8.92 0.85 -17.16
CA GLU A 97 -8.77 0.12 -18.44
C GLU A 97 -7.77 -1.04 -18.34
N LEU A 98 -6.78 -0.94 -17.44
CA LEU A 98 -5.83 -2.02 -17.17
C LEU A 98 -6.33 -3.02 -16.11
N GLY A 99 -7.53 -2.81 -15.56
CA GLY A 99 -8.12 -3.67 -14.53
C GLY A 99 -7.32 -3.68 -13.23
N ILE A 100 -6.70 -2.56 -12.87
CA ILE A 100 -5.91 -2.42 -11.64
C ILE A 100 -6.80 -1.89 -10.53
N GLU A 101 -6.85 -2.64 -9.44
CA GLU A 101 -7.49 -2.21 -8.21
C GLU A 101 -6.63 -1.16 -7.50
N VAL A 102 -7.25 -0.05 -7.12
CA VAL A 102 -6.59 1.05 -6.41
C VAL A 102 -7.34 1.32 -5.12
N LEU A 103 -6.72 0.99 -3.98
CA LEU A 103 -7.24 1.29 -2.66
C LEU A 103 -6.73 2.66 -2.24
N LEU A 104 -7.66 3.60 -2.02
CA LEU A 104 -7.29 4.96 -1.65
C LEU A 104 -7.24 5.07 -0.12
N ILE A 105 -6.08 5.43 0.42
CA ILE A 105 -5.87 5.62 1.86
C ILE A 105 -6.97 6.50 2.50
N PRO A 106 -7.37 7.65 1.91
CA PRO A 106 -8.46 8.45 2.46
C PRO A 106 -9.76 7.68 2.67
N ASP A 107 -10.05 6.65 1.86
CA ASP A 107 -11.29 5.86 1.93
C ASP A 107 -11.44 5.04 3.23
N TYR A 108 -10.33 4.81 3.94
CA TYR A 108 -10.28 4.00 5.15
C TYR A 108 -10.16 4.82 6.43
N PHE A 109 -9.60 6.03 6.33
CA PHE A 109 -9.28 6.88 7.47
C PHE A 109 -10.07 8.19 7.46
N HIS A 110 -11.31 8.15 6.95
CA HIS A 110 -12.26 9.28 6.99
C HIS A 110 -12.63 9.71 8.42
N LEU A 111 -12.40 8.83 9.39
CA LEU A 111 -12.87 8.94 10.76
C LEU A 111 -11.78 8.44 11.70
N ILE A 112 -10.81 9.28 12.02
CA ILE A 112 -10.29 9.22 13.39
C ILE A 112 -10.83 10.47 14.03
N ASP A 113 -11.70 10.31 15.01
CA ASP A 113 -12.14 11.45 15.79
C ASP A 113 -10.87 12.11 16.37
N THR A 114 -10.81 13.42 16.32
CA THR A 114 -9.75 14.18 17.00
C THR A 114 -9.65 13.78 18.48
N GLU A 115 -10.78 13.42 19.11
CA GLU A 115 -10.80 12.90 20.48
C GLU A 115 -10.10 11.54 20.61
N GLU A 116 -10.31 10.63 19.66
CA GLU A 116 -9.64 9.31 19.62
C GLU A 116 -8.13 9.46 19.42
N ILE A 117 -7.69 10.36 18.53
CA ILE A 117 -6.26 10.67 18.35
C ILE A 117 -5.68 11.19 19.66
N MET A 118 -6.38 12.12 20.31
CA MET A 118 -5.92 12.70 21.57
C MET A 118 -5.79 11.64 22.67
N GLN A 119 -6.76 10.73 22.78
CA GLN A 119 -6.67 9.61 23.73
C GLN A 119 -5.46 8.71 23.45
N ILE A 120 -5.24 8.30 22.20
CA ILE A 120 -4.08 7.46 21.84
C ILE A 120 -2.76 8.16 22.17
N VAL A 121 -2.68 9.46 21.91
CA VAL A 121 -1.48 10.26 22.22
C VAL A 121 -1.27 10.36 23.73
N GLU A 122 -2.31 10.65 24.51
CA GLU A 122 -2.25 10.72 25.97
C GLU A 122 -1.83 9.39 26.59
N GLU A 123 -2.45 8.28 26.18
CA GLU A 123 -2.09 6.95 26.66
C GLU A 123 -0.63 6.61 26.33
N THR A 124 -0.18 6.91 25.12
CA THR A 124 1.20 6.64 24.70
C THR A 124 2.21 7.43 25.53
N VAL A 125 1.94 8.72 25.79
CA VAL A 125 2.78 9.57 26.62
C VAL A 125 2.80 9.06 28.05
N TYR A 126 1.64 8.75 28.62
CA TYR A 126 1.51 8.24 29.98
C TYR A 126 2.28 6.93 30.19
N LEU A 127 2.09 5.95 29.30
CA LEU A 127 2.82 4.66 29.32
C LEU A 127 4.33 4.81 29.16
N THR A 128 4.78 5.86 28.48
CA THR A 128 6.21 6.15 28.32
C THR A 128 6.79 6.79 29.59
N LEU A 129 6.05 7.69 30.23
CA LEU A 129 6.44 8.34 31.46
C LEU A 129 6.46 7.40 32.66
N GLU A 130 5.54 6.43 32.75
CA GLU A 130 5.56 5.41 33.82
C GLU A 130 6.75 4.45 33.74
N LYS A 131 7.45 4.40 32.59
CA LYS A 131 8.62 3.54 32.37
C LYS A 131 9.96 4.24 32.63
N LEU A 132 9.94 5.52 33.02
CA LEU A 132 11.12 6.32 33.40
C LEU A 132 11.28 6.39 34.92
#